data_AF-A0A1R4K9A5-F1
#
_entry.id   AF-A0A1R4K9A5-F1
#
_cell.length_a   1.000
_cell.length_b   1.000
_cell.length_c   1.000
_cell.angle_alpha   90.00
_cell.angle_beta   90.00
_cell.angle_gamma   90.00
#
_symmetry.space_group_name_H-M   'P 1'
#
loop_
_entity.id
_entity.type
_entity.pdbx_description
1 polymer ?
#
loop_
_entity_poly.entity_id
_entity_poly.type
_entity_poly.pdbx_seq_one_letter_code
_entity_poly.pdbx_strand_id
1 'polypeptide(L)'
;MLWYANTHQTLVELVHAGMGWANVPELSVKEQINQGHIVALPVTHEYNGWLTPVGCLISRSHQSGPVLTSLIDTLQQYHFSKNSWKIR
;
A
#
# COMPACT_ATOMS: atom_id res chain seq x y z
N MET A 1 22.27 1.90 -13.15
CA MET A 1 22.56 1.09 -11.95
C MET A 1 21.25 0.56 -11.42
N LEU A 2 21.12 -0.74 -11.17
CA LEU A 2 19.93 -1.35 -10.56
C LEU A 2 20.17 -1.48 -9.06
N TRP A 3 19.20 -1.07 -8.26
CA TRP A 3 19.18 -1.27 -6.82
C TRP A 3 17.93 -2.06 -6.45
N TYR A 4 18.06 -2.84 -5.40
CA TYR A 4 17.03 -3.72 -4.87
C TYR A 4 17.06 -3.63 -3.35
N ALA A 5 15.89 -3.76 -2.74
CA ALA A 5 15.74 -3.80 -1.30
C ALA A 5 14.73 -4.88 -0.91
N ASN A 6 14.83 -5.35 0.33
CA ASN A 6 14.00 -6.44 0.85
C ASN A 6 12.63 -5.95 1.37
N THR A 7 12.41 -4.64 1.43
CA THR A 7 11.16 -4.05 1.90
C THR A 7 10.80 -2.82 1.07
N HIS A 8 9.49 -2.58 0.94
CA HIS A 8 8.98 -1.37 0.28
C HIS A 8 9.36 -0.11 1.05
N GLN A 9 9.44 -0.18 2.39
CA GLN A 9 9.89 0.93 3.22
C GLN A 9 11.29 1.40 2.84
N THR A 10 12.24 0.47 2.69
CA THR A 10 13.60 0.80 2.25
C THR A 10 13.62 1.38 0.84
N LEU A 11 12.77 0.89 -0.08
CA LEU A 11 12.68 1.47 -1.42
C LEU A 11 12.23 2.93 -1.36
N VAL A 12 11.24 3.26 -0.51
CA VAL A 12 10.75 4.64 -0.32
C VAL A 12 11.84 5.54 0.25
N GLU A 13 12.60 5.07 1.24
CA GLU A 13 13.73 5.81 1.82
C GLU A 13 14.81 6.12 0.77
N LEU A 14 15.11 5.17 -0.12
CA LEU A 14 16.07 5.37 -1.22
C LEU A 14 15.56 6.38 -2.26
N VAL A 15 14.26 6.36 -2.59
CA VAL A 15 13.65 7.39 -3.45
C VAL A 15 13.75 8.76 -2.79
N HIS A 16 13.42 8.87 -1.51
CA HIS A 16 13.55 10.11 -0.74
C HIS A 16 14.99 10.64 -0.70
N ALA A 17 15.99 9.76 -0.66
CA ALA A 17 17.40 10.11 -0.69
C ALA A 17 17.92 10.50 -2.10
N GLY A 18 17.06 10.48 -3.13
CA GLY A 18 17.42 10.84 -4.49
C GLY A 18 18.17 9.74 -5.26
N MET A 19 18.12 8.49 -4.79
CA MET A 19 18.82 7.37 -5.43
C MET A 19 18.15 6.89 -6.74
N GLY A 20 16.92 7.35 -7.02
CA GLY A 20 16.20 7.05 -8.25
C GLY A 20 14.68 6.96 -8.04
N TRP A 21 14.04 6.04 -8.77
CA TRP A 21 12.61 5.77 -8.71
C TRP A 21 12.36 4.29 -8.35
N ALA A 22 11.21 3.99 -7.74
CA ALA A 22 10.78 2.64 -7.41
C ALA A 22 9.29 2.44 -7.68
N ASN A 23 8.92 1.18 -7.92
CA ASN A 23 7.52 0.76 -7.92
C ASN A 23 7.15 0.27 -6.50
N VAL A 24 6.16 0.91 -5.87
CA VAL A 24 5.74 0.62 -4.50
C VAL A 24 4.22 0.74 -4.37
N PRO A 25 3.61 0.04 -3.39
CA PRO A 25 2.20 0.22 -3.08
C PRO A 25 1.89 1.67 -2.79
N GLU A 26 0.88 2.17 -3.49
CA GLU A 26 0.44 3.55 -3.43
C GLU A 26 0.13 4.03 -2.00
N LEU A 27 -0.53 3.19 -1.20
CA LEU A 27 -0.85 3.48 0.20
C LEU A 27 0.38 3.71 1.06
N SER A 28 1.53 3.10 0.74
CA SER A 28 2.77 3.24 1.51
C SER A 28 3.44 4.60 1.30
N VAL A 29 3.05 5.35 0.26
CA VAL A 29 3.65 6.64 -0.10
C VAL A 29 2.67 7.80 -0.17
N LYS A 30 1.39 7.55 0.12
CA LYS A 30 0.31 8.54 -0.05
C LYS A 30 0.58 9.83 0.70
N GLU A 31 1.05 9.74 1.94
CA GLU A 31 1.33 10.92 2.77
C GLU A 31 2.51 11.72 2.22
N GLN A 32 3.57 11.03 1.81
CA GLN A 32 4.79 11.63 1.26
C GLN A 32 4.53 12.32 -0.08
N ILE A 33 3.64 11.78 -0.91
CA ILE A 33 3.14 12.45 -2.12
C ILE A 33 2.32 13.69 -1.76
N ASN A 34 1.40 13.60 -0.80
CA ASN A 34 0.59 14.75 -0.37
C ASN A 34 1.43 15.90 0.21
N GLN A 35 2.55 15.56 0.86
CA GLN A 35 3.52 16.52 1.37
C GLN A 35 4.46 17.07 0.27
N GLY A 36 4.41 16.51 -0.94
CA GLY A 36 5.26 16.91 -2.06
C GLY A 36 6.71 16.44 -1.96
N HIS A 37 7.02 15.51 -1.03
CA HIS A 37 8.36 14.98 -0.87
C HIS A 37 8.78 14.04 -1.99
N ILE A 38 7.79 13.35 -2.59
CA ILE A 38 7.98 12.50 -3.76
C ILE A 38 6.84 12.74 -4.74
N VAL A 39 7.02 12.31 -6.00
CA VAL A 39 6.00 12.45 -7.05
C VAL A 39 5.67 11.08 -7.64
N ALA A 40 4.40 10.86 -7.96
CA ALA A 40 3.98 9.70 -8.72
C ALA A 40 4.30 9.93 -10.21
N LEU A 41 4.99 8.97 -10.84
CA LEU A 41 5.24 9.02 -12.28
C LEU A 41 4.01 8.48 -13.03
N PRO A 42 3.51 9.17 -14.07
CA PRO A 42 2.36 8.71 -14.84
C PRO A 42 2.76 7.54 -15.74
N VAL A 43 2.47 6.31 -15.30
CA VAL A 43 2.72 5.11 -16.12
C VAL A 43 1.50 4.84 -16.99
N THR A 44 1.67 4.89 -18.31
CA THR A 44 0.59 4.93 -19.32
C THR A 44 -0.30 3.67 -19.35
N HIS A 45 0.10 2.59 -18.69
CA HIS A 45 -0.56 1.28 -18.79
C HIS A 45 -1.40 0.89 -17.55
N GLU A 46 -1.49 1.75 -16.52
CA GLU A 46 -2.21 1.45 -15.28
C GLU A 46 -3.26 2.52 -14.95
N TYR A 47 -4.35 2.56 -15.74
CA TYR A 47 -5.40 3.59 -15.62
C TYR A 47 -6.09 3.67 -14.25
N ASN A 48 -6.06 2.60 -13.45
CA ASN A 48 -6.71 2.53 -12.14
C ASN A 48 -5.72 2.31 -10.98
N GLY A 49 -4.40 2.39 -11.25
CA GLY A 49 -3.37 1.94 -10.31
C GLY A 49 -3.40 0.43 -10.09
N TRP A 50 -2.27 -0.16 -9.73
CA TRP A 50 -2.23 -1.58 -9.40
C TRP A 50 -2.95 -1.84 -8.07
N LEU A 51 -4.14 -2.43 -8.13
CA LEU A 51 -4.91 -2.79 -6.95
C LEU A 51 -4.31 -4.04 -6.29
N THR A 52 -3.64 -3.87 -5.16
CA THR A 52 -3.11 -4.99 -4.36
C THR A 52 -4.17 -5.42 -3.34
N PRO A 53 -4.89 -6.55 -3.55
CA PRO A 53 -5.88 -7.00 -2.59
C PRO A 53 -5.20 -7.45 -1.30
N VAL A 54 -5.74 -7.01 -0.16
CA VAL A 54 -5.31 -7.44 1.18
C VAL A 54 -6.37 -8.36 1.75
N GLY A 55 -5.98 -9.59 2.13
CA GLY A 55 -6.87 -10.59 2.71
C GLY A 55 -6.58 -10.83 4.20
N CYS A 56 -7.64 -11.07 4.98
CA CYS A 56 -7.52 -11.55 6.35
C CYS A 56 -7.62 -13.08 6.35
N LEU A 57 -6.55 -13.76 6.78
CA LEU A 57 -6.52 -15.22 6.88
C LEU A 57 -6.76 -15.66 8.32
N ILE A 58 -7.76 -16.52 8.52
CA ILE A 58 -8.12 -17.08 9.83
C ILE A 58 -8.10 -18.61 9.79
N SER A 59 -7.70 -19.22 10.90
CA SER A 59 -7.71 -20.68 11.02
C SER A 59 -9.14 -21.19 11.06
N ARG A 60 -9.43 -22.24 10.29
CA ARG A 60 -10.72 -22.95 10.35
C ARG A 60 -10.79 -23.94 11.51
N SER A 61 -9.66 -24.29 12.12
CA SER A 61 -9.59 -25.32 13.16
C SER A 61 -9.78 -24.78 14.58
N HIS A 62 -9.73 -23.46 14.76
CA HIS A 62 -9.91 -22.81 16.05
C HIS A 62 -11.23 -22.05 16.04
N GLN A 63 -12.04 -22.21 17.08
CA GLN A 63 -13.26 -21.42 17.23
C GLN A 63 -12.90 -19.94 17.42
N SER A 64 -13.56 -19.07 16.65
CA SER A 64 -13.44 -17.62 16.81
C SER A 64 -14.16 -17.19 18.09
N GLY A 65 -13.39 -16.74 19.08
CA GLY A 65 -13.93 -16.08 20.26
C GLY A 65 -14.40 -14.64 19.95
N PRO A 66 -15.13 -14.01 20.88
CA PRO A 66 -15.71 -12.67 20.68
C PRO A 66 -14.67 -11.59 20.34
N VAL A 67 -13.44 -11.72 20.86
CA VAL A 67 -12.34 -10.79 20.55
C VAL A 67 -11.89 -10.90 19.09
N LEU A 68 -11.72 -12.12 18.58
CA LEU A 68 -11.29 -12.33 17.19
C LEU A 68 -12.37 -11.85 16.22
N THR A 69 -13.64 -12.14 16.51
CA THR A 69 -14.77 -11.66 15.70
C THR A 69 -14.80 -10.12 15.67
N SER A 70 -14.72 -9.47 16.83
CA SER A 70 -14.71 -8.00 16.91
C SER A 70 -13.52 -7.39 16.15
N LEU A 71 -12.34 -8.01 16.21
CA LEU A 71 -11.17 -7.58 15.45
C LEU A 71 -11.38 -7.71 13.93
N ILE A 72 -11.94 -8.83 13.47
CA ILE A 72 -12.23 -9.03 12.04
C ILE A 72 -13.23 -7.99 11.56
N ASP A 73 -14.32 -7.76 12.32
CA ASP A 73 -15.33 -6.76 11.99
C ASP A 73 -14.72 -5.36 11.93
N THR A 74 -13.82 -5.03 12.87
CA THR A 74 -13.10 -3.76 12.89
C THR A 74 -12.21 -3.62 11.65
N LEU A 75 -11.40 -4.62 11.32
CA LEU A 75 -10.55 -4.62 10.13
C LEU A 75 -11.38 -4.50 8.84
N GLN A 76 -12.54 -5.15 8.80
CA GLN A 76 -13.49 -5.03 7.69
C GLN A 76 -14.21 -3.69 7.66
N GLN A 77 -14.37 -2.96 8.76
CA GLN A 77 -14.90 -1.59 8.71
C GLN A 77 -13.85 -0.61 8.19
N TYR A 78 -12.59 -0.79 8.60
CA TYR A 78 -11.47 0.05 8.17
C TYR A 78 -10.81 -0.44 6.87
N HIS A 79 -11.36 -1.44 6.19
CA HIS A 79 -10.81 -1.93 4.92
C HIS A 79 -10.76 -0.80 3.89
N PHE A 80 -9.66 -0.74 3.16
CA PHE A 80 -9.33 0.35 2.24
C PHE A 80 -10.17 0.24 0.94
N SER A 81 -11.46 0.59 0.99
CA SER A 81 -12.37 0.37 -0.16
C SER A 81 -12.45 1.54 -1.15
N LYS A 82 -11.89 2.73 -0.84
CA LYS A 82 -11.99 3.89 -1.75
C LYS A 82 -10.79 4.83 -1.64
N ASN A 83 -9.82 4.71 -2.54
CA ASN A 83 -8.87 5.79 -2.89
C ASN A 83 -8.32 5.55 -4.31
N SER A 84 -9.18 5.55 -5.33
CA SER A 84 -8.71 5.65 -6.71
C SER A 84 -8.27 7.10 -6.98
N TRP A 85 -7.00 7.32 -7.33
CA TRP A 85 -6.48 8.64 -7.69
C TRP A 85 -7.13 9.16 -8.97
N LYS A 86 -7.41 10.47 -9.03
CA LYS A 86 -7.56 11.17 -10.30
C LYS A 86 -6.19 11.75 -10.65
N ILE A 87 -5.50 11.12 -11.60
CA ILE A 87 -4.32 11.71 -12.22
C ILE A 87 -4.81 12.98 -12.94
N ARG A 88 -4.25 14.13 -12.59
CA ARG A 88 -4.60 15.43 -13.16
C ARG A 88 -3.72 15.75 -14.34
#